data_AF-A0A3M2SG93-F1
#
_entry.id   AF-A0A3M2SG93-F1
#
_cell.length_a   1.000
_cell.length_b   1.000
_cell.length_c   1.000
_cell.angle_alpha   90.00
_cell.angle_beta   90.00
_cell.angle_gamma   90.00
#
_symmetry.space_group_name_H-M   'P 1'
#
loop_
_entity.id
_entity.type
_entity.pdbx_description
1 polymer ?
#
loop_
_entity_poly.entity_id
_entity_poly.type
_entity_poly.pdbx_seq_one_letter_code
_entity_poly.pdbx_strand_id
1 'polypeptide(L)'
;MPMSVYAFVRGLSAIAFAPAVGMYIDTGNRLQVVRVSIVFQRIVVAASCAIFYILLNGLPADSPAGLGLLLLATLFACIEKLCSIMNLVSVEKDWVVVVAEKDPEALRVINAQMRRIDLLCKLLGPLFIALIDGYSSEVAIVVNFAMNAASVVVEYFVITRVYWEVPELQSFAGQMVTYLLSAGYSSVQIGFARTLSVVFEVLATWIAPWLMGRIGVVRAGLWLSTSQVITLAAGFAVFWVFEDKSLLSASGLVVGTILSRLGLRGFDLCIQLIVQEDVEAESRGAFSSVEAALQNAFELLSYASTILFYRPNEFQWPSLLSVAAVTAASVAYTIYVYRRRGHLLHLEFLTGLLKTKKAKQEEHDRGIRRITSSCDV
;
A
#
# COMPACT_ATOMS: atom_id res chain seq x y z
N MET A 1 -36.41 13.60 9.08
CA MET A 1 -35.08 13.44 9.72
C MET A 1 -34.43 14.81 9.87
N PRO A 2 -33.84 15.16 11.02
CA PRO A 2 -33.14 16.43 11.18
C PRO A 2 -31.94 16.53 10.22
N MET A 3 -31.80 17.65 9.53
CA MET A 3 -30.67 17.90 8.60
C MET A 3 -29.30 17.76 9.29
N SER A 4 -29.24 18.06 10.59
CA SER A 4 -28.05 17.89 11.41
C SER A 4 -27.61 16.43 11.53
N VAL A 5 -28.56 15.49 11.69
CA VAL A 5 -28.26 14.04 11.78
C VAL A 5 -27.74 13.52 10.44
N TYR A 6 -28.39 13.90 9.34
CA TYR A 6 -27.93 13.55 7.99
C TYR A 6 -26.50 14.05 7.73
N ALA A 7 -26.23 15.32 8.04
CA ALA A 7 -24.91 15.92 7.87
C ALA A 7 -23.85 15.26 8.78
N PHE A 8 -24.22 14.96 10.03
CA PHE A 8 -23.35 14.30 11.00
C PHE A 8 -22.96 12.89 10.54
N VAL A 9 -23.94 12.06 10.14
CA VAL A 9 -23.68 10.67 9.69
C VAL A 9 -22.82 10.65 8.43
N ARG A 10 -23.09 11.53 7.47
CA ARG A 10 -22.27 11.69 6.26
C ARG A 10 -20.84 12.16 6.55
N GLY A 11 -20.68 13.04 7.53
CA GLY A 11 -19.36 13.48 8.00
C GLY A 11 -18.61 12.34 8.71
N LEU A 12 -19.30 11.61 9.59
CA LEU A 12 -18.74 10.48 10.32
C LEU A 12 -18.32 9.35 9.39
N SER A 13 -19.12 9.04 8.35
CA SER A 13 -18.76 8.01 7.36
C SER A 13 -17.49 8.41 6.59
N ALA A 14 -17.36 9.69 6.22
CA ALA A 14 -16.15 10.18 5.56
C ALA A 14 -14.91 9.99 6.43
N ILE A 15 -15.01 10.23 7.74
CA ILE A 15 -13.90 10.04 8.68
C ILE A 15 -13.62 8.55 8.89
N ALA A 16 -14.64 7.75 9.16
CA ALA A 16 -14.51 6.32 9.48
C ALA A 16 -13.93 5.51 8.31
N PHE A 17 -14.30 5.84 7.07
CA PHE A 17 -13.88 5.12 5.88
C PHE A 17 -12.76 5.81 5.09
N ALA A 18 -12.24 6.97 5.53
CA ALA A 18 -11.11 7.64 4.88
C ALA A 18 -9.89 6.71 4.67
N PRO A 19 -9.48 5.86 5.66
CA PRO A 19 -8.36 4.95 5.46
C PRO A 19 -8.64 3.87 4.40
N ALA A 20 -9.87 3.33 4.38
CA ALA A 20 -10.28 2.33 3.39
C ALA A 20 -10.32 2.92 1.97
N VAL A 21 -10.79 4.16 1.83
CA VAL A 21 -10.75 4.90 0.55
C VAL A 21 -9.31 5.14 0.12
N GLY A 22 -8.42 5.58 1.02
CA GLY A 22 -7.00 5.76 0.72
C GLY A 22 -6.32 4.48 0.22
N MET A 23 -6.51 3.37 0.96
CA MET A 23 -5.99 2.05 0.57
C MET A 23 -6.52 1.58 -0.79
N TYR A 24 -7.80 1.80 -1.09
CA TYR A 24 -8.37 1.46 -2.38
C TYR A 24 -7.76 2.29 -3.53
N ILE A 25 -7.46 3.56 -3.28
CA ILE A 25 -6.75 4.43 -4.23
C ILE A 25 -5.32 3.95 -4.45
N ASP A 26 -4.62 3.61 -3.36
CA ASP A 26 -3.19 3.27 -3.36
C ASP A 26 -2.89 1.85 -3.86
N THR A 27 -3.88 0.95 -3.86
CA THR A 27 -3.75 -0.44 -4.34
C THR A 27 -4.45 -0.70 -5.68
N GLY A 28 -5.47 0.10 -6.01
CA GLY A 28 -6.24 -0.05 -7.23
C GLY A 28 -5.56 0.58 -8.44
N ASN A 29 -5.81 0.05 -9.64
CA ASN A 29 -5.39 0.72 -10.86
C ASN A 29 -6.00 2.14 -10.93
N ARG A 30 -5.16 3.17 -11.11
CA ARG A 30 -5.57 4.59 -11.15
C ARG A 30 -6.83 4.84 -11.99
N LEU A 31 -6.92 4.27 -13.19
CA LEU A 31 -8.10 4.45 -14.06
C LEU A 31 -9.33 3.74 -13.51
N GLN A 32 -9.17 2.54 -12.95
CA GLN A 32 -10.26 1.79 -12.35
C GLN A 32 -10.82 2.52 -11.12
N VAL A 33 -9.94 3.04 -10.25
CA VAL A 33 -10.33 3.79 -9.05
C VAL A 33 -11.20 5.00 -9.41
N VAL A 34 -10.77 5.79 -10.40
CA VAL A 34 -11.53 6.97 -10.85
C VAL A 34 -12.84 6.56 -11.55
N ARG A 35 -12.86 5.51 -12.37
CA ARG A 35 -14.10 5.04 -13.02
C ARG A 35 -15.12 4.53 -12.02
N VAL A 36 -14.67 3.75 -11.04
CA VAL A 36 -15.55 3.22 -9.97
C VAL A 36 -16.10 4.38 -9.15
N SER A 37 -15.28 5.37 -8.78
CA SER A 37 -15.75 6.52 -8.02
C SER A 37 -16.85 7.29 -8.77
N ILE A 38 -16.62 7.60 -10.05
CA ILE A 38 -17.59 8.31 -10.90
C ILE A 38 -18.90 7.53 -11.03
N VAL A 39 -18.84 6.26 -11.42
CA VAL A 39 -20.03 5.45 -11.69
C VAL A 39 -20.86 5.24 -10.43
N PHE A 40 -20.22 4.85 -9.32
CA PHE A 40 -20.95 4.64 -8.06
C PHE A 40 -21.56 5.93 -7.54
N GLN A 41 -20.83 7.07 -7.58
CA GLN A 41 -21.35 8.36 -7.14
C GLN A 41 -22.63 8.73 -7.90
N ARG A 42 -22.65 8.54 -9.23
CA ARG A 42 -23.79 8.90 -10.08
C ARG A 42 -24.98 7.96 -9.87
N ILE A 43 -24.74 6.67 -9.69
CA ILE A 43 -25.80 5.68 -9.37
C ILE A 43 -26.49 6.04 -8.04
N VAL A 44 -25.72 6.33 -6.99
CA VAL A 44 -26.32 6.63 -5.68
C VAL A 44 -27.03 7.98 -5.66
N VAL A 45 -26.56 8.97 -6.43
CA VAL A 45 -27.29 10.25 -6.61
C VAL A 45 -28.59 10.04 -7.37
N ALA A 46 -28.57 9.26 -8.45
CA ALA A 46 -29.77 8.92 -9.23
C ALA A 46 -30.81 8.18 -8.38
N ALA A 47 -30.37 7.20 -7.59
CA ALA A 47 -31.22 6.45 -6.67
C ALA A 47 -31.79 7.36 -5.56
N SER A 48 -30.98 8.30 -5.04
CA SER A 48 -31.46 9.29 -4.06
C SER A 48 -32.52 10.21 -4.66
N CYS A 49 -32.37 10.65 -5.91
CA CYS A 49 -33.38 11.45 -6.61
C CYS A 49 -34.70 10.68 -6.76
N ALA A 50 -34.66 9.40 -7.12
CA ALA A 50 -35.85 8.56 -7.19
C ALA A 50 -36.56 8.43 -5.84
N ILE A 51 -35.79 8.25 -4.75
CA ILE A 51 -36.35 8.22 -3.39
C ILE A 51 -37.05 9.53 -3.04
N PHE A 52 -36.41 10.68 -3.28
CA PHE A 52 -37.02 11.98 -3.01
C PHE A 52 -38.25 12.26 -3.86
N TYR A 53 -38.26 11.82 -5.13
CA TYR A 53 -39.43 11.93 -5.99
C TYR A 53 -40.62 11.10 -5.47
N ILE A 54 -40.37 9.89 -4.98
CA ILE A 54 -41.40 9.03 -4.37
C ILE A 54 -41.95 9.65 -3.07
N LEU A 55 -41.08 10.22 -2.24
CA LEU A 55 -41.49 10.88 -0.99
C LEU A 55 -42.34 12.13 -1.25
N LEU A 56 -42.08 12.88 -2.32
CA LEU A 56 -42.89 14.04 -2.70
C LEU A 56 -44.27 13.66 -3.24
N ASN A 57 -44.38 12.54 -3.96
CA ASN A 57 -45.62 12.13 -4.65
C ASN A 57 -46.63 11.35 -3.77
N GLY A 58 -46.52 11.43 -2.44
CA GLY A 58 -47.62 11.02 -1.55
C GLY A 58 -47.30 9.97 -0.48
N LEU A 59 -46.02 9.60 -0.27
CA LEU A 59 -45.63 8.78 0.88
C LEU A 59 -45.32 9.69 2.09
N PRO A 60 -46.11 9.63 3.20
CA PRO A 60 -45.85 10.45 4.37
C PRO A 60 -44.47 10.11 4.95
N ALA A 61 -43.62 11.11 5.14
CA ALA A 61 -42.27 10.93 5.68
C ALA A 61 -42.26 10.28 7.08
N ASP A 62 -43.35 10.44 7.83
CA ASP A 62 -43.53 9.91 9.18
C ASP A 62 -43.99 8.44 9.20
N SER A 63 -44.35 7.89 8.03
CA SER A 63 -44.66 6.46 7.91
C SER A 63 -43.39 5.61 8.10
N PRO A 64 -43.50 4.37 8.60
CA PRO A 64 -42.35 3.47 8.71
C PRO A 64 -41.62 3.28 7.37
N ALA A 65 -42.38 3.25 6.27
CA ALA A 65 -41.85 3.18 4.90
C ALA A 65 -41.09 4.47 4.51
N GLY A 66 -41.64 5.65 4.80
CA GLY A 66 -40.99 6.93 4.56
C GLY A 66 -39.70 7.10 5.35
N LEU A 67 -39.70 6.69 6.62
CA LEU A 67 -38.51 6.70 7.48
C LEU A 67 -37.43 5.74 6.96
N GLY A 68 -37.82 4.53 6.52
CA GLY A 68 -36.93 3.58 5.87
C GLY A 68 -36.28 4.15 4.60
N LEU A 69 -37.05 4.82 3.75
CA LEU A 69 -36.55 5.50 2.55
C LEU A 69 -35.57 6.64 2.88
N LEU A 70 -35.83 7.42 3.92
CA LEU A 70 -34.93 8.48 4.39
C LEU A 70 -33.61 7.94 4.95
N LEU A 71 -33.64 6.80 5.66
CA LEU A 71 -32.43 6.12 6.12
C LEU A 71 -31.62 5.59 4.93
N LEU A 72 -32.27 5.01 3.93
CA LEU A 72 -31.63 4.54 2.71
C LEU A 72 -31.00 5.70 1.91
N ALA A 73 -31.69 6.83 1.78
CA ALA A 73 -31.14 8.04 1.16
C ALA A 73 -29.92 8.59 1.94
N THR A 74 -29.92 8.45 3.27
CA THR A 74 -28.77 8.81 4.12
C THR A 74 -27.57 7.88 3.88
N LEU A 75 -27.80 6.59 3.72
CA LEU A 75 -26.76 5.62 3.34
C LEU A 75 -26.18 5.96 1.96
N PHE A 76 -27.02 6.26 0.97
CA PHE A 76 -26.58 6.68 -0.36
C PHE A 76 -25.76 7.97 -0.31
N ALA A 77 -26.13 8.93 0.54
CA ALA A 77 -25.34 10.14 0.74
C ALA A 77 -23.96 9.88 1.36
N CYS A 78 -23.84 8.85 2.21
CA CYS A 78 -22.54 8.43 2.74
C CYS A 78 -21.66 7.85 1.62
N ILE A 79 -22.22 6.96 0.80
CA ILE A 79 -21.52 6.36 -0.35
C ILE A 79 -21.10 7.44 -1.35
N GLU A 80 -22.01 8.35 -1.69
CA GLU A 80 -21.75 9.50 -2.55
C GLU A 80 -20.56 10.30 -2.04
N LYS A 81 -20.52 10.59 -0.74
CA LYS A 81 -19.44 11.35 -0.12
C LYS A 81 -18.10 10.64 -0.23
N LEU A 82 -18.07 9.33 -0.03
CA LEU A 82 -16.85 8.52 -0.14
C LEU A 82 -16.35 8.49 -1.58
N CYS A 83 -17.24 8.27 -2.56
CA CYS A 83 -16.89 8.32 -3.98
C CYS A 83 -16.38 9.71 -4.40
N SER A 84 -16.99 10.78 -3.89
CA SER A 84 -16.54 12.16 -4.12
C SER A 84 -15.13 12.40 -3.57
N ILE A 85 -14.82 11.93 -2.35
CA ILE A 85 -13.48 12.03 -1.78
C ILE A 85 -12.48 11.23 -2.62
N MET A 86 -12.86 10.01 -3.03
CA MET A 86 -12.02 9.15 -3.86
C MET A 86 -11.67 9.81 -5.19
N ASN A 87 -12.66 10.36 -5.90
CA ASN A 87 -12.44 11.11 -7.14
C ASN A 87 -11.52 12.32 -6.91
N LEU A 88 -11.78 13.13 -5.88
CA LEU A 88 -10.98 14.32 -5.57
C LEU A 88 -9.51 13.98 -5.30
N VAL A 89 -9.26 12.98 -4.45
CA VAL A 89 -7.88 12.59 -4.10
C VAL A 89 -7.17 12.00 -5.32
N SER A 90 -7.81 11.09 -6.06
CA SER A 90 -7.20 10.50 -7.25
C SER A 90 -6.92 11.52 -8.34
N VAL A 91 -7.85 12.44 -8.63
CA VAL A 91 -7.69 13.39 -9.75
C VAL A 91 -6.89 14.61 -9.33
N GLU A 92 -7.35 15.36 -8.32
CA GLU A 92 -6.76 16.65 -7.95
C GLU A 92 -5.42 16.50 -7.22
N LYS A 93 -5.25 15.43 -6.43
CA LYS A 93 -4.05 15.28 -5.59
C LYS A 93 -3.00 14.33 -6.18
N ASP A 94 -3.41 13.30 -6.93
CA ASP A 94 -2.48 12.38 -7.59
C ASP A 94 -2.31 12.72 -9.08
N TRP A 95 -3.36 12.65 -9.89
CA TRP A 95 -3.22 12.77 -11.35
C TRP A 95 -2.68 14.12 -11.80
N VAL A 96 -3.14 15.23 -11.21
CA VAL A 96 -2.65 16.58 -11.55
C VAL A 96 -1.14 16.72 -11.34
N VAL A 97 -0.62 16.12 -10.28
CA VAL A 97 0.82 16.14 -9.97
C VAL A 97 1.59 15.35 -11.01
N VAL A 98 1.05 14.21 -11.45
CA VAL A 98 1.66 13.38 -12.50
C VAL A 98 1.60 14.08 -13.87
N VAL A 99 0.47 14.69 -14.22
CA VAL A 99 0.27 15.41 -15.49
C VAL A 99 1.16 16.65 -15.61
N ALA A 100 1.42 17.34 -14.49
CA ALA A 100 2.35 18.47 -14.47
C ALA A 100 3.83 18.06 -14.46
N GLU A 101 4.12 16.76 -14.39
CA GLU A 101 5.47 16.16 -14.33
C GLU A 101 6.43 16.92 -13.39
N LYS A 102 7.53 17.46 -13.95
CA LYS A 102 8.57 18.23 -13.26
C LYS A 102 8.44 19.74 -13.49
N ASP A 103 7.32 20.23 -14.04
CA ASP A 103 7.10 21.65 -14.26
C ASP A 103 6.29 22.28 -13.09
N PRO A 104 6.97 22.95 -12.14
CA PRO A 104 6.29 23.58 -11.02
C PRO A 104 5.39 24.75 -11.43
N GLU A 105 5.65 25.41 -12.56
CA GLU A 105 4.79 26.51 -13.05
C GLU A 105 3.49 25.94 -13.64
N ALA A 106 3.57 24.87 -14.43
CA ALA A 106 2.39 24.16 -14.91
C ALA A 106 1.52 23.66 -13.76
N LEU A 107 2.12 23.06 -12.72
CA LEU A 107 1.39 22.59 -11.54
C LEU A 107 0.66 23.72 -10.81
N ARG A 108 1.28 24.90 -10.69
CA ARG A 108 0.66 26.10 -10.09
C ARG A 108 -0.53 26.58 -10.92
N VAL A 109 -0.37 26.66 -12.24
CA VAL A 109 -1.44 27.10 -13.16
C VAL A 109 -2.63 26.15 -13.09
N ILE A 110 -2.40 24.84 -13.17
CA ILE A 110 -3.45 23.83 -13.12
C ILE A 110 -4.19 23.90 -11.77
N ASN A 111 -3.47 23.93 -10.65
CA ASN A 111 -4.08 24.05 -9.32
C ASN A 111 -4.90 25.33 -9.17
N ALA A 112 -4.39 26.47 -9.67
CA ALA A 112 -5.11 27.74 -9.61
C ALA A 112 -6.36 27.74 -10.51
N GLN A 113 -6.32 27.06 -11.66
CA GLN A 113 -7.50 26.89 -12.51
C GLN A 113 -8.56 25.99 -11.86
N MET A 114 -8.16 24.83 -11.32
CA MET A 114 -9.08 23.92 -10.61
C MET A 114 -9.74 24.60 -9.42
N ARG A 115 -8.98 25.36 -8.63
CA ARG A 115 -9.53 26.11 -7.50
C ARG A 115 -10.54 27.18 -7.93
N ARG A 116 -10.29 27.87 -9.05
CA ARG A 116 -11.26 28.83 -9.61
C ARG A 116 -12.56 28.15 -10.02
N ILE A 117 -12.47 26.99 -10.67
CA ILE A 117 -13.64 26.21 -11.07
C ILE A 117 -14.43 25.75 -9.82
N ASP A 118 -13.75 25.21 -8.79
CA ASP A 118 -14.38 24.79 -7.53
C ASP A 118 -15.12 25.95 -6.83
N LEU A 119 -14.49 27.12 -6.74
CA LEU A 119 -15.10 28.31 -6.14
C LEU A 119 -16.32 28.80 -6.93
N LEU A 120 -16.25 28.81 -8.27
CA LEU A 120 -17.39 29.16 -9.12
C LEU A 120 -18.55 28.16 -8.93
N CYS A 121 -18.27 26.86 -8.89
CA CYS A 121 -19.28 25.83 -8.67
C CYS A 121 -19.91 25.91 -7.28
N LYS A 122 -19.13 26.24 -6.24
CA LYS A 122 -19.64 26.47 -4.88
C LYS A 122 -20.57 27.68 -4.76
N LEU A 123 -20.39 28.66 -5.64
CA LEU A 123 -21.26 29.84 -5.71
C LEU A 123 -22.49 29.58 -6.57
N LEU A 124 -22.30 29.12 -7.81
CA LEU A 124 -23.34 28.98 -8.81
C LEU A 124 -24.23 27.76 -8.57
N GLY A 125 -23.68 26.67 -8.05
CA GLY A 125 -24.40 25.41 -7.84
C GLY A 125 -25.61 25.56 -6.91
N PRO A 126 -25.42 26.03 -5.65
CA PRO A 126 -26.53 26.26 -4.74
C PRO A 126 -27.55 27.29 -5.26
N LEU A 127 -27.08 28.36 -5.92
CA LEU A 127 -27.96 29.37 -6.52
C LEU A 127 -28.84 28.77 -7.62
N PHE A 128 -28.25 27.99 -8.53
CA PHE A 128 -28.96 27.34 -9.63
C PHE A 128 -30.04 26.39 -9.11
N ILE A 129 -29.69 25.54 -8.13
CA ILE A 129 -30.65 24.61 -7.54
C ILE A 129 -31.76 25.36 -6.77
N ALA A 130 -31.43 26.40 -6.01
CA ALA A 130 -32.42 27.18 -5.26
C ALA A 130 -33.43 27.89 -6.18
N LEU A 131 -33.01 28.40 -7.33
CA LEU A 131 -33.91 29.02 -8.31
C LEU A 131 -34.90 28.02 -8.90
N ILE A 132 -34.45 26.79 -9.19
CA ILE A 132 -35.31 25.74 -9.74
C ILE A 132 -36.24 25.19 -8.66
N ASP A 133 -35.73 24.94 -7.47
CA ASP A 133 -36.51 24.46 -6.32
C ASP A 133 -37.60 25.47 -5.91
N GLY A 134 -37.31 26.77 -6.02
CA GLY A 134 -38.28 27.83 -5.80
C GLY A 134 -39.44 27.85 -6.81
N TYR A 135 -39.28 27.23 -7.99
CA TYR A 135 -40.38 27.02 -8.93
C TYR A 135 -41.14 25.72 -8.62
N SER A 136 -40.43 24.60 -8.50
CA SER A 136 -40.99 23.32 -8.09
C SER A 136 -39.88 22.36 -7.67
N SER A 137 -40.01 21.78 -6.48
CA SER A 137 -39.09 20.77 -5.98
C SER A 137 -39.06 19.49 -6.82
N GLU A 138 -40.17 19.13 -7.47
CA GLU A 138 -40.20 18.01 -8.41
C GLU A 138 -39.32 18.29 -9.63
N VAL A 139 -39.41 19.50 -10.18
CA VAL A 139 -38.59 19.93 -11.32
C VAL A 139 -37.11 19.98 -10.92
N ALA A 140 -36.80 20.45 -9.71
CA ALA A 140 -35.43 20.47 -9.19
C ALA A 140 -34.81 19.06 -9.12
N ILE A 141 -35.56 18.06 -8.65
CA ILE A 141 -35.11 16.68 -8.58
C ILE A 141 -34.88 16.09 -9.98
N VAL A 142 -35.82 16.31 -10.91
CA VAL A 142 -35.70 15.82 -12.29
C VAL A 142 -34.53 16.46 -13.01
N VAL A 143 -34.32 17.78 -12.85
CA VAL A 143 -33.18 18.49 -13.44
C VAL A 143 -31.87 18.00 -12.85
N ASN A 144 -31.78 17.80 -11.53
CA ASN A 144 -30.57 17.25 -10.90
C ASN A 144 -30.25 15.83 -11.39
N PHE A 145 -31.27 14.99 -11.55
CA PHE A 145 -31.13 13.65 -12.14
C PHE A 145 -30.59 13.73 -13.58
N ALA A 146 -31.22 14.56 -14.42
CA ALA A 146 -30.82 14.72 -15.82
C ALA A 146 -29.38 15.27 -15.95
N MET A 147 -29.01 16.25 -15.13
CA MET A 147 -27.65 16.82 -15.11
C MET A 147 -26.60 15.77 -14.71
N ASN A 148 -26.89 14.93 -13.70
CA ASN A 148 -25.99 13.84 -13.30
C ASN A 148 -25.89 12.75 -14.36
N ALA A 149 -27.00 12.41 -15.04
CA ALA A 149 -27.01 11.43 -16.12
C ALA A 149 -26.25 11.92 -17.37
N ALA A 150 -26.33 13.21 -17.68
CA ALA A 150 -25.59 13.79 -18.79
C ALA A 150 -24.09 13.90 -18.48
N SER A 151 -23.73 14.30 -17.26
CA SER A 151 -22.33 14.55 -16.88
C SER A 151 -21.49 13.27 -16.80
N VAL A 152 -22.06 12.13 -16.38
CA VAL A 152 -21.30 10.87 -16.23
C VAL A 152 -20.65 10.42 -17.54
N VAL A 153 -21.36 10.58 -18.67
CA VAL A 153 -20.85 10.17 -19.98
C VAL A 153 -19.65 11.01 -20.36
N VAL A 154 -19.78 12.34 -20.22
CA VAL A 154 -18.71 13.29 -20.52
C VAL A 154 -17.50 13.04 -19.62
N GLU A 155 -17.71 12.94 -18.31
CA GLU A 155 -16.65 12.74 -17.33
C GLU A 155 -15.88 11.42 -17.58
N TYR A 156 -16.60 10.34 -17.87
CA TYR A 156 -16.00 9.03 -18.15
C TYR A 156 -15.11 9.03 -19.39
N PHE A 157 -15.55 9.67 -20.48
CA PHE A 157 -14.77 9.77 -21.71
C PHE A 157 -13.54 10.66 -21.53
N VAL A 158 -13.69 11.82 -20.89
CA VAL A 158 -12.58 12.77 -20.66
C VAL A 158 -11.49 12.16 -19.78
N ILE A 159 -11.86 11.51 -18.67
CA ILE A 159 -10.90 10.83 -17.79
C ILE A 159 -10.14 9.72 -18.53
N THR A 160 -10.87 8.93 -19.32
CA THR A 160 -10.26 7.86 -20.11
C THR A 160 -9.25 8.44 -21.11
N ARG A 161 -9.59 9.54 -21.76
CA ARG A 161 -8.69 10.21 -22.71
C ARG A 161 -7.41 10.70 -22.04
N VAL A 162 -7.52 11.40 -20.91
CA VAL A 162 -6.35 11.91 -20.16
C VAL A 162 -5.43 10.76 -19.72
N TYR A 163 -5.97 9.65 -19.25
CA TYR A 163 -5.18 8.48 -18.84
C TYR A 163 -4.35 7.87 -19.97
N TRP A 164 -4.90 7.87 -21.19
CA TRP A 164 -4.19 7.34 -22.36
C TRP A 164 -3.21 8.35 -22.98
N GLU A 165 -3.45 9.64 -22.80
CA GLU A 165 -2.55 10.71 -23.27
C GLU A 165 -1.31 10.89 -22.37
N VAL A 166 -1.37 10.49 -21.09
CA VAL A 166 -0.26 10.65 -20.12
C VAL A 166 0.27 9.29 -19.64
N PRO A 167 1.37 8.77 -20.21
CA PRO A 167 1.93 7.45 -19.89
C PRO A 167 2.32 7.25 -18.41
N GLU A 168 2.71 8.33 -17.72
CA GLU A 168 3.17 8.31 -16.33
C GLU A 168 2.05 7.91 -15.36
N LEU A 169 0.78 8.21 -15.72
CA LEU A 169 -0.40 7.80 -14.97
C LEU A 169 -0.58 6.27 -14.96
N GLN A 170 0.08 5.56 -15.87
CA GLN A 170 0.04 4.11 -15.98
C GLN A 170 1.08 3.42 -15.06
N SER A 171 1.96 4.18 -14.41
CA SER A 171 3.04 3.65 -13.56
C SER A 171 2.72 3.73 -12.06
N PHE A 172 2.77 2.58 -11.36
CA PHE A 172 2.29 2.41 -9.98
C PHE A 172 3.36 2.55 -8.88
N ALA A 173 4.60 2.96 -9.22
CA ALA A 173 5.76 2.87 -8.32
C ALA A 173 6.38 4.24 -7.96
N GLY A 174 5.56 5.25 -7.68
CA GLY A 174 5.96 6.68 -7.67
C GLY A 174 6.98 7.10 -6.59
N GLN A 175 6.85 6.68 -5.33
CA GLN A 175 7.61 7.30 -4.22
C GLN A 175 9.13 7.06 -4.27
N MET A 176 9.57 5.83 -4.51
CA MET A 176 11.00 5.51 -4.69
C MET A 176 11.56 6.17 -5.96
N VAL A 177 10.76 6.26 -7.01
CA VAL A 177 11.15 6.91 -8.28
C VAL A 177 11.36 8.41 -8.05
N THR A 178 10.50 9.06 -7.27
CA THR A 178 10.63 10.49 -6.93
C THR A 178 11.92 10.76 -6.14
N TYR A 179 12.25 9.93 -5.14
CA TYR A 179 13.52 10.04 -4.42
C TYR A 179 14.73 9.87 -5.36
N LEU A 180 14.72 8.85 -6.23
CA LEU A 180 15.83 8.59 -7.14
C LEU A 180 16.02 9.67 -8.20
N LEU A 181 14.93 10.23 -8.71
CA LEU A 181 14.98 11.40 -9.58
C LEU A 181 15.54 12.63 -8.84
N SER A 182 15.21 12.82 -7.56
CA SER A 182 15.76 13.90 -6.74
C SER A 182 17.25 13.74 -6.42
N ALA A 183 17.74 12.49 -6.35
CA ALA A 183 19.15 12.14 -6.17
C ALA A 183 19.97 12.17 -7.48
N GLY A 184 19.35 12.57 -8.60
CA GLY A 184 20.02 12.75 -9.89
C GLY A 184 20.06 11.53 -10.81
N TYR A 185 19.29 10.47 -10.52
CA TYR A 185 19.20 9.31 -11.41
C TYR A 185 18.33 9.59 -12.64
N SER A 186 18.73 9.06 -13.79
CA SER A 186 17.94 9.10 -15.03
C SER A 186 16.82 8.05 -15.01
N SER A 187 15.73 8.31 -15.74
CA SER A 187 14.59 7.39 -15.87
C SER A 187 14.99 5.99 -16.37
N VAL A 188 16.04 5.91 -17.20
CA VAL A 188 16.61 4.65 -17.71
C VAL A 188 17.26 3.83 -16.58
N GLN A 189 18.05 4.47 -15.71
CA GLN A 189 18.70 3.80 -14.57
C GLN A 189 17.66 3.28 -13.56
N ILE A 190 16.59 4.06 -13.34
CA ILE A 190 15.46 3.64 -12.50
C ILE A 190 14.74 2.44 -13.13
N GLY A 191 14.57 2.45 -14.47
CA GLY A 191 14.04 1.31 -15.22
C GLY A 191 14.86 0.04 -15.02
N PHE A 192 16.19 0.12 -15.16
CA PHE A 192 17.08 -1.01 -14.90
C PHE A 192 17.01 -1.52 -13.46
N ALA A 193 17.00 -0.62 -12.47
CA ALA A 193 16.88 -1.00 -11.07
C ALA A 193 15.56 -1.73 -10.77
N ARG A 194 14.45 -1.30 -11.39
CA ARG A 194 13.15 -1.97 -11.29
C ARG A 194 13.17 -3.36 -11.92
N THR A 195 13.72 -3.50 -13.12
CA THR A 195 13.85 -4.80 -13.78
C THR A 195 14.68 -5.76 -12.93
N LEU A 196 15.77 -5.28 -12.33
CA LEU A 196 16.59 -6.08 -11.42
C LEU A 196 15.81 -6.48 -10.15
N SER A 197 15.03 -5.57 -9.57
CA SER A 197 14.12 -5.87 -8.45
C SER A 197 13.18 -7.03 -8.77
N VAL A 198 12.54 -7.01 -9.95
CA VAL A 198 11.62 -8.07 -10.38
C VAL A 198 12.36 -9.39 -10.53
N VAL A 199 13.57 -9.40 -11.09
CA VAL A 199 14.38 -10.62 -11.19
C VAL A 199 14.61 -11.25 -9.81
N PHE A 200 14.95 -10.45 -8.78
CA PHE A 200 15.12 -10.96 -7.41
C PHE A 200 13.82 -11.45 -6.77
N GLU A 201 12.68 -10.80 -7.06
CA GLU A 201 11.36 -11.27 -6.62
C GLU A 201 11.00 -12.63 -7.23
N VAL A 202 11.24 -12.81 -8.53
CA VAL A 202 10.97 -14.08 -9.22
C VAL A 202 11.98 -15.14 -8.75
N LEU A 203 13.25 -14.80 -8.50
CA LEU A 203 14.22 -15.75 -7.94
C LEU A 203 13.77 -16.35 -6.60
N ALA A 204 12.99 -15.59 -5.81
CA ALA A 204 12.43 -16.08 -4.56
C ALA A 204 11.51 -17.28 -4.75
N THR A 205 10.81 -17.38 -5.88
CA THR A 205 9.87 -18.49 -6.14
C THR A 205 10.56 -19.83 -6.40
N TRP A 206 11.85 -19.84 -6.72
CA TRP A 206 12.64 -21.09 -6.78
C TRP A 206 13.46 -21.31 -5.53
N ILE A 207 14.09 -20.25 -5.00
CA ILE A 207 14.98 -20.35 -3.83
C ILE A 207 14.20 -20.71 -2.56
N ALA A 208 13.02 -20.12 -2.35
CA ALA A 208 12.24 -20.37 -1.13
C ALA A 208 11.72 -21.82 -1.06
N PRO A 209 11.06 -22.40 -2.08
CA PRO A 209 10.65 -23.80 -2.05
C PRO A 209 11.82 -24.78 -1.96
N TRP A 210 12.93 -24.50 -2.65
CA TRP A 210 14.15 -25.29 -2.54
C TRP A 210 14.69 -25.32 -1.10
N LEU A 211 14.72 -24.16 -0.44
CA LEU A 211 15.17 -24.04 0.94
C LEU A 211 14.19 -24.73 1.91
N MET A 212 12.89 -24.55 1.70
CA MET A 212 11.84 -25.23 2.48
C MET A 212 11.97 -26.76 2.39
N GLY A 213 12.24 -27.31 1.20
CA GLY A 213 12.43 -28.75 1.01
C GLY A 213 13.68 -29.31 1.71
N ARG A 214 14.70 -28.47 1.95
CA ARG A 214 15.95 -28.88 2.58
C ARG A 214 15.94 -28.78 4.10
N ILE A 215 15.42 -27.66 4.64
CA ILE A 215 15.50 -27.37 6.08
C ILE A 215 14.12 -27.25 6.73
N GLY A 216 13.03 -27.38 5.98
CA GLY A 216 11.67 -27.21 6.48
C GLY A 216 11.24 -25.75 6.53
N VAL A 217 9.93 -25.52 6.39
CA VAL A 217 9.32 -24.19 6.19
C VAL A 217 9.69 -23.21 7.31
N VAL A 218 9.60 -23.64 8.57
CA VAL A 218 9.90 -22.76 9.72
C VAL A 218 11.35 -22.27 9.74
N ARG A 219 12.33 -23.13 9.42
CA ARG A 219 13.77 -22.77 9.37
C ARG A 219 14.10 -21.96 8.12
N ALA A 220 13.47 -22.28 6.98
CA ALA A 220 13.59 -21.49 5.77
C ALA A 220 13.10 -20.06 6.00
N GLY A 221 11.98 -19.87 6.70
CA GLY A 221 11.48 -18.55 7.09
C GLY A 221 12.49 -17.78 7.93
N LEU A 222 13.17 -18.43 8.89
CA LEU A 222 14.17 -17.76 9.72
C LEU A 222 15.38 -17.28 8.91
N TRP A 223 15.89 -18.12 8.00
CA TRP A 223 16.99 -17.78 7.11
C TRP A 223 16.62 -16.63 6.15
N LEU A 224 15.43 -16.69 5.54
CA LEU A 224 14.96 -15.68 4.58
C LEU A 224 14.73 -14.34 5.27
N SER A 225 14.06 -14.33 6.43
CA SER A 225 13.88 -13.13 7.27
C SER A 225 15.22 -12.52 7.70
N THR A 226 16.16 -13.34 8.16
CA THR A 226 17.49 -12.85 8.58
C THR A 226 18.27 -12.28 7.39
N SER A 227 18.17 -12.92 6.22
CA SER A 227 18.82 -12.41 4.98
C SER A 227 18.24 -11.07 4.52
N GLN A 228 16.92 -10.88 4.67
CA GLN A 228 16.25 -9.61 4.37
C GLN A 228 16.78 -8.50 5.28
N VAL A 229 16.86 -8.74 6.59
CA VAL A 229 17.38 -7.77 7.55
C VAL A 229 18.84 -7.40 7.24
N ILE A 230 19.70 -8.39 6.97
CA ILE A 230 21.12 -8.15 6.68
C ILE A 230 21.29 -7.27 5.43
N THR A 231 20.61 -7.61 4.34
CA THR A 231 20.71 -6.87 3.07
C THR A 231 20.14 -5.46 3.17
N LEU A 232 19.01 -5.29 3.86
CA LEU A 232 18.39 -4.00 4.09
C LEU A 232 19.22 -3.10 5.02
N ALA A 233 19.74 -3.65 6.13
CA ALA A 233 20.59 -2.94 7.07
C ALA A 233 21.93 -2.54 6.43
N ALA A 234 22.51 -3.39 5.58
CA ALA A 234 23.70 -3.06 4.82
C ALA A 234 23.44 -1.90 3.84
N GLY A 235 22.32 -1.94 3.10
CA GLY A 235 21.93 -0.84 2.20
C GLY A 235 21.70 0.47 2.93
N PHE A 236 21.04 0.42 4.09
CA PHE A 236 20.82 1.58 4.95
C PHE A 236 22.13 2.12 5.56
N ALA A 237 23.06 1.26 5.97
CA ALA A 237 24.36 1.68 6.47
C ALA A 237 25.17 2.44 5.41
N VAL A 238 25.15 1.97 4.16
CA VAL A 238 25.76 2.70 3.03
C VAL A 238 25.05 4.04 2.81
N PHE A 239 23.71 4.06 2.86
CA PHE A 239 22.93 5.29 2.75
C PHE A 239 23.30 6.33 3.81
N TRP A 240 23.48 5.91 5.07
CA TRP A 240 23.78 6.78 6.21
C TRP A 240 25.25 7.26 6.23
N VAL A 241 26.21 6.38 5.94
CA VAL A 241 27.64 6.72 6.00
C VAL A 241 28.06 7.68 4.89
N PHE A 242 27.41 7.61 3.73
CA PHE A 242 27.74 8.43 2.56
C PHE A 242 26.72 9.55 2.30
N GLU A 243 26.09 10.09 3.34
CA GLU A 243 25.10 11.19 3.26
C GLU A 243 25.62 12.37 2.42
N ASP A 244 26.90 12.70 2.55
CA ASP A 244 27.58 13.77 1.78
C ASP A 244 27.66 13.51 0.26
N LYS A 245 27.48 12.26 -0.19
CA LYS A 245 27.57 11.83 -1.59
C LYS A 245 26.24 11.24 -2.07
N SER A 246 25.34 12.12 -2.51
CA SER A 246 23.96 11.81 -2.95
C SER A 246 23.83 10.55 -3.83
N LEU A 247 24.70 10.38 -4.84
CA LEU A 247 24.65 9.22 -5.73
C LEU A 247 24.98 7.89 -5.04
N LEU A 248 26.01 7.87 -4.18
CA LEU A 248 26.42 6.65 -3.47
C LEU A 248 25.41 6.29 -2.37
N SER A 249 24.92 7.29 -1.64
CA SER A 249 23.88 7.10 -0.62
C SER A 249 22.60 6.50 -1.22
N ALA A 250 22.09 7.09 -2.31
CA ALA A 250 20.92 6.57 -3.01
C ALA A 250 21.16 5.18 -3.63
N SER A 251 22.36 4.91 -4.18
CA SER A 251 22.70 3.59 -4.73
C SER A 251 22.67 2.49 -3.66
N GLY A 252 23.17 2.78 -2.45
CA GLY A 252 23.18 1.84 -1.33
C GLY A 252 21.78 1.43 -0.91
N LEU A 253 20.87 2.42 -0.82
CA LEU A 253 19.47 2.18 -0.49
C LEU A 253 18.76 1.35 -1.57
N VAL A 254 18.99 1.65 -2.84
CA VAL A 254 18.39 0.90 -3.98
C VAL A 254 18.90 -0.53 -4.03
N VAL A 255 20.20 -0.73 -3.96
CA VAL A 255 20.79 -2.07 -4.02
C VAL A 255 20.35 -2.91 -2.82
N GLY A 256 20.37 -2.32 -1.61
CA GLY A 256 19.90 -3.02 -0.42
C GLY A 256 18.42 -3.38 -0.46
N THR A 257 17.57 -2.49 -0.97
CA THR A 257 16.13 -2.78 -1.13
C THR A 257 15.84 -3.80 -2.22
N ILE A 258 16.62 -3.84 -3.30
CA ILE A 258 16.50 -4.87 -4.35
C ILE A 258 16.91 -6.24 -3.81
N LEU A 259 18.07 -6.33 -3.14
CA LEU A 259 18.57 -7.60 -2.61
C LEU A 259 17.65 -8.16 -1.51
N SER A 260 17.06 -7.28 -0.70
CA SER A 260 16.14 -7.71 0.36
C SER A 260 14.82 -8.28 -0.15
N ARG A 261 14.43 -8.01 -1.41
CA ARG A 261 13.22 -8.59 -2.04
C ARG A 261 13.22 -10.11 -2.05
N LEU A 262 14.39 -10.72 -2.24
CA LEU A 262 14.52 -12.17 -2.23
C LEU A 262 14.13 -12.76 -0.87
N GLY A 263 14.68 -12.17 0.20
CA GLY A 263 14.38 -12.57 1.57
C GLY A 263 12.92 -12.32 1.95
N LEU A 264 12.37 -11.15 1.59
CA LEU A 264 10.98 -10.78 1.85
C LEU A 264 9.99 -11.75 1.17
N ARG A 265 10.05 -11.87 -0.16
CA ARG A 265 9.11 -12.71 -0.92
C ARG A 265 9.21 -14.19 -0.53
N GLY A 266 10.42 -14.66 -0.24
CA GLY A 266 10.62 -16.01 0.25
C GLY A 266 10.07 -16.22 1.66
N PHE A 267 10.21 -15.23 2.54
CA PHE A 267 9.65 -15.28 3.89
C PHE A 267 8.12 -15.25 3.87
N ASP A 268 7.51 -14.43 3.04
CA ASP A 268 6.05 -14.37 2.86
C ASP A 268 5.48 -15.75 2.48
N LEU A 269 6.15 -16.46 1.55
CA LEU A 269 5.74 -17.81 1.17
C LEU A 269 5.83 -18.80 2.34
N CYS A 270 6.85 -18.68 3.20
CA CYS A 270 6.95 -19.48 4.42
C CYS A 270 5.79 -19.21 5.38
N ILE A 271 5.45 -17.93 5.62
CA ILE A 271 4.37 -17.55 6.53
C ILE A 271 3.03 -18.05 6.01
N GLN A 272 2.76 -17.88 4.71
CA GLN A 272 1.54 -18.37 4.09
C GLN A 272 1.38 -19.89 4.26
N LEU A 273 2.45 -20.67 4.04
CA LEU A 273 2.42 -22.11 4.24
C LEU A 273 2.21 -22.47 5.72
N ILE A 274 2.89 -21.78 6.64
CA ILE A 274 2.70 -21.99 8.09
C ILE A 274 1.24 -21.72 8.49
N VAL A 275 0.64 -20.62 8.04
CA VAL A 275 -0.76 -20.28 8.32
C VAL A 275 -1.71 -21.30 7.70
N GLN A 276 -1.43 -21.76 6.48
CA GLN A 276 -2.26 -22.78 5.80
C GLN A 276 -2.20 -24.16 6.47
N GLU A 277 -1.04 -24.53 7.01
CA GLU A 277 -0.84 -25.83 7.69
C GLU A 277 -1.31 -25.80 9.15
N ASP A 278 -1.10 -24.68 9.87
CA ASP A 278 -1.36 -24.60 11.30
C ASP A 278 -2.76 -24.07 11.66
N VAL A 279 -3.45 -23.35 10.76
CA VAL A 279 -4.79 -22.80 11.01
C VAL A 279 -5.89 -23.68 10.41
N GLU A 280 -6.85 -24.04 11.26
CA GLU A 280 -8.04 -24.82 10.90
C GLU A 280 -8.81 -24.17 9.75
N ALA A 281 -9.35 -24.98 8.84
CA ALA A 281 -9.97 -24.48 7.62
C ALA A 281 -11.17 -23.52 7.87
N GLU A 282 -11.90 -23.74 8.97
CA GLU A 282 -13.05 -22.93 9.37
C GLU A 282 -12.65 -21.54 9.89
N SER A 283 -11.52 -21.43 10.60
CA SER A 283 -11.03 -20.18 11.19
C SER A 283 -10.01 -19.44 10.32
N ARG A 284 -9.53 -20.05 9.23
CA ARG A 284 -8.53 -19.48 8.32
C ARG A 284 -8.94 -18.13 7.73
N GLY A 285 -10.22 -17.98 7.36
CA GLY A 285 -10.74 -16.71 6.85
C GLY A 285 -10.70 -15.58 7.89
N ALA A 286 -11.00 -15.89 9.16
CA ALA A 286 -10.92 -14.93 10.26
C ALA A 286 -9.47 -14.58 10.62
N PHE A 287 -8.56 -15.55 10.56
CA PHE A 287 -7.13 -15.29 10.76
C PHE A 287 -6.58 -14.36 9.67
N SER A 288 -6.83 -14.68 8.40
CA SER A 288 -6.36 -13.87 7.27
C SER A 288 -6.96 -12.47 7.24
N SER A 289 -8.19 -12.27 7.73
CA SER A 289 -8.79 -10.93 7.81
C SER A 289 -8.15 -10.06 8.89
N VAL A 290 -7.79 -10.64 10.05
CA VAL A 290 -7.03 -9.94 11.10
C VAL A 290 -5.60 -9.63 10.64
N GLU A 291 -4.95 -10.58 9.98
CA GLU A 291 -3.62 -10.40 9.37
C GLU A 291 -3.64 -9.23 8.38
N ALA A 292 -4.60 -9.22 7.45
CA ALA A 292 -4.77 -8.14 6.48
C ALA A 292 -5.07 -6.79 7.16
N ALA A 293 -5.90 -6.76 8.22
CA ALA A 293 -6.18 -5.53 8.96
C ALA A 293 -4.92 -4.96 9.64
N LEU A 294 -4.08 -5.81 10.24
CA LEU A 294 -2.82 -5.40 10.84
C LEU A 294 -1.82 -4.91 9.80
N GLN A 295 -1.68 -5.61 8.66
CA GLN A 295 -0.83 -5.17 7.56
C GLN A 295 -1.20 -3.75 7.09
N ASN A 296 -2.50 -3.53 6.86
CA ASN A 296 -3.02 -2.22 6.48
C ASN A 296 -2.74 -1.14 7.54
N ALA A 297 -2.84 -1.47 8.82
CA ALA A 297 -2.50 -0.53 9.90
C ALA A 297 -1.01 -0.13 9.87
N PHE A 298 -0.09 -1.08 9.62
CA PHE A 298 1.34 -0.79 9.51
C PHE A 298 1.69 -0.02 8.22
N GLU A 299 0.97 -0.27 7.11
CA GLU A 299 1.10 0.53 5.89
C GLU A 299 0.68 1.99 6.12
N LEU A 300 -0.40 2.24 6.88
CA LEU A 300 -0.78 3.60 7.28
C LEU A 300 0.30 4.30 8.11
N LEU A 301 0.98 3.59 9.01
CA LEU A 301 2.12 4.14 9.77
C LEU A 301 3.29 4.50 8.85
N SER A 302 3.54 3.69 7.82
CA SER A 302 4.53 4.00 6.79
C SER A 302 4.17 5.29 6.05
N TYR A 303 2.93 5.43 5.57
CA TYR A 303 2.48 6.65 4.91
C TYR A 303 2.53 7.87 5.83
N ALA A 304 2.06 7.76 7.07
CA ALA A 304 2.13 8.82 8.07
C ALA A 304 3.58 9.29 8.29
N SER A 305 4.55 8.37 8.30
CA SER A 305 5.97 8.74 8.41
C SER A 305 6.45 9.59 7.23
N THR A 306 6.03 9.27 6.00
CA THR A 306 6.41 10.05 4.80
C THR A 306 5.71 11.41 4.74
N ILE A 307 4.55 11.55 5.37
CA ILE A 307 3.85 12.84 5.51
C ILE A 307 4.56 13.73 6.54
N LEU A 308 4.97 13.16 7.68
CA LEU A 308 5.69 13.87 8.74
C LEU A 308 7.07 14.33 8.26
N PHE A 309 7.76 13.51 7.47
CA PHE A 309 9.09 13.78 6.92
C PHE A 309 9.02 13.98 5.39
N TYR A 310 8.33 15.04 4.96
CA TYR A 310 8.03 15.28 3.53
C TYR A 310 9.24 15.77 2.71
N ARG A 311 10.31 16.25 3.35
CA ARG A 311 11.48 16.80 2.64
C ARG A 311 12.46 15.70 2.25
N PRO A 312 13.04 15.74 1.03
CA PRO A 312 14.03 14.74 0.59
C PRO A 312 15.22 14.59 1.54
N ASN A 313 15.67 15.67 2.18
CA ASN A 313 16.79 15.66 3.12
C ASN A 313 16.45 14.98 4.46
N GLU A 314 15.17 14.79 4.77
CA GLU A 314 14.67 14.13 5.98
C GLU A 314 14.35 12.65 5.75
N PHE A 315 14.51 12.16 4.52
CA PHE A 315 14.19 10.79 4.12
C PHE A 315 14.97 9.71 4.90
N GLN A 316 16.05 10.11 5.57
CA GLN A 316 16.79 9.24 6.49
C GLN A 316 15.95 8.74 7.68
N TRP A 317 14.94 9.49 8.12
CA TRP A 317 14.10 9.09 9.25
C TRP A 317 13.05 8.04 8.87
N PRO A 318 12.26 8.19 7.78
CA PRO A 318 11.39 7.13 7.28
C PRO A 318 12.15 5.84 6.94
N SER A 319 13.33 5.95 6.33
CA SER A 319 14.13 4.77 5.97
C SER A 319 14.67 4.03 7.21
N LEU A 320 15.13 4.75 8.24
CA LEU A 320 15.50 4.16 9.53
C LEU A 320 14.30 3.44 10.19
N LEU A 321 13.13 4.08 10.18
CA LEU A 321 11.90 3.51 10.71
C LEU A 321 11.54 2.20 10.00
N SER A 322 11.66 2.14 8.67
CA SER A 322 11.44 0.91 7.90
C SER A 322 12.43 -0.20 8.28
N VAL A 323 13.73 0.11 8.41
CA VAL A 323 14.74 -0.88 8.82
C VAL A 323 14.47 -1.41 10.22
N ALA A 324 14.11 -0.53 11.16
CA ALA A 324 13.73 -0.89 12.51
C ALA A 324 12.49 -1.79 12.55
N ALA A 325 11.46 -1.47 11.76
CA ALA A 325 10.23 -2.26 11.67
C ALA A 325 10.49 -3.68 11.11
N VAL A 326 11.27 -3.79 10.02
CA VAL A 326 11.65 -5.09 9.43
C VAL A 326 12.49 -5.91 10.41
N THR A 327 13.41 -5.27 11.14
CA THR A 327 14.22 -5.93 12.17
C THR A 327 13.35 -6.43 13.32
N ALA A 328 12.41 -5.61 13.80
CA ALA A 328 11.46 -6.00 14.84
C ALA A 328 10.59 -7.19 14.42
N ALA A 329 10.11 -7.20 13.17
CA ALA A 329 9.37 -8.33 12.61
C ALA A 329 10.22 -9.63 12.58
N SER A 330 11.48 -9.52 12.15
CA SER A 330 12.41 -10.66 12.15
C SER A 330 12.71 -11.19 13.56
N VAL A 331 12.83 -10.29 14.56
CA VAL A 331 13.00 -10.68 15.97
C VAL A 331 11.75 -11.37 16.50
N ALA A 332 10.56 -10.83 16.23
CA ALA A 332 9.30 -11.44 16.63
C ALA A 332 9.16 -12.86 16.04
N TYR A 333 9.50 -13.03 14.77
CA TYR A 333 9.52 -14.35 14.13
C TYR A 333 10.57 -15.28 14.76
N THR A 334 11.76 -14.77 15.10
CA THR A 334 12.79 -15.55 15.79
C THR A 334 12.31 -16.03 17.16
N ILE A 335 11.61 -15.19 17.92
CA ILE A 335 10.99 -15.55 19.20
C ILE A 335 9.91 -16.63 19.00
N TYR A 336 9.09 -16.50 17.95
CA TYR A 336 8.11 -17.53 17.59
C TYR A 336 8.79 -18.89 17.29
N VAL A 337 9.85 -18.90 16.48
CA VAL A 337 10.62 -20.12 16.18
C VAL A 337 11.23 -20.72 17.45
N TYR A 338 11.79 -19.89 18.33
CA TYR A 338 12.33 -20.34 19.61
C TYR A 338 11.25 -20.95 20.50
N ARG A 339 10.07 -20.33 20.62
CA ARG A 339 8.95 -20.86 21.41
C ARG A 339 8.41 -22.18 20.84
N ARG A 340 8.40 -22.34 19.52
CA ARG A 340 7.92 -23.56 18.85
C ARG A 340 8.91 -24.74 18.95
N ARG A 341 10.22 -24.47 19.05
CA ARG A 341 11.27 -25.52 18.97
C ARG A 341 12.15 -25.68 20.22
N GLY A 342 12.16 -24.71 21.12
CA GLY A 342 13.03 -24.68 22.31
C GLY A 342 14.52 -24.38 22.05
N HIS A 343 14.99 -24.40 20.80
CA HIS A 343 16.37 -24.09 20.42
C HIS A 343 16.45 -23.51 18.99
N LEU A 344 17.38 -22.56 18.75
CA LEU A 344 17.56 -21.91 17.43
C LEU A 344 18.59 -22.62 16.54
N LEU A 345 19.62 -23.22 17.14
CA LEU A 345 20.69 -23.96 16.47
C LEU A 345 20.90 -25.28 17.21
N HIS A 346 21.04 -26.40 16.49
CA HIS A 346 21.54 -27.65 17.06
C HIS A 346 23.03 -27.46 17.40
N LEU A 347 23.32 -26.88 18.57
CA LEU A 347 24.69 -26.78 19.10
C LEU A 347 25.32 -28.17 19.30
N GLU A 348 24.51 -29.22 19.43
CA GLU A 348 24.95 -30.63 19.46
C GLU A 348 25.54 -31.11 18.13
N PHE A 349 25.04 -30.62 16.99
CA PHE A 349 25.60 -30.98 15.67
C PHE A 349 26.94 -30.27 15.42
N LEU A 350 27.05 -29.00 15.82
CA LEU A 350 28.30 -28.22 15.75
C LEU A 350 29.37 -28.76 16.71
N THR A 351 29.00 -29.12 17.94
CA THR A 351 29.90 -29.79 18.89
C THR A 351 30.26 -31.20 18.44
N GLY A 352 29.33 -31.92 17.79
CA GLY A 352 29.59 -33.20 17.13
C GLY A 352 30.64 -33.11 16.02
N LEU A 353 30.50 -32.12 15.11
CA LEU A 353 31.44 -31.83 14.03
C LEU A 353 32.81 -31.37 14.54
N LEU A 354 32.84 -30.54 15.60
CA LEU A 354 34.07 -30.13 16.25
C LEU A 354 34.78 -31.30 16.94
N LYS A 355 34.03 -32.20 17.60
CA LYS A 355 34.58 -33.44 18.17
C LYS A 355 35.11 -34.37 17.08
N THR A 356 34.42 -34.52 15.95
CA THR A 356 34.91 -35.35 14.83
C THR A 356 36.17 -34.76 14.20
N LYS A 357 36.24 -33.43 14.01
CA LYS A 357 37.47 -32.77 13.54
C LYS A 357 38.62 -32.95 14.53
N LYS A 358 38.36 -32.78 15.82
CA LYS A 358 39.39 -32.93 16.86
C LYS A 358 39.91 -34.37 16.97
N ALA A 359 39.01 -35.36 16.89
CA ALA A 359 39.39 -36.78 16.85
C ALA A 359 40.24 -37.13 15.62
N LYS A 360 39.89 -36.59 14.45
CA LYS A 360 40.64 -36.81 13.20
C LYS A 360 42.02 -36.16 13.23
N GLN A 361 42.15 -35.01 13.90
CA GLN A 361 43.43 -34.33 14.12
C GLN A 361 44.33 -35.12 15.09
N GLU A 362 43.77 -35.64 16.18
CA GLU A 362 44.50 -36.47 17.14
C GLU A 362 44.95 -37.83 16.58
N GLU A 363 44.21 -38.40 15.63
CA GLU A 363 44.68 -39.58 14.87
C GLU A 363 45.84 -39.24 13.94
N HIS A 364 45.77 -38.11 13.24
CA HIS A 364 46.84 -37.64 12.35
C HIS A 364 48.15 -37.40 13.12
N ASP A 365 48.09 -36.71 14.26
CA ASP A 365 49.26 -36.45 15.11
C ASP A 365 49.85 -37.74 15.72
N ARG A 366 49.01 -38.73 16.04
CA ARG A 366 49.48 -40.06 16.49
C ARG A 366 50.17 -40.84 15.36
N GLY A 367 49.67 -40.71 14.13
CA GLY A 367 50.31 -41.27 12.94
C GLY A 367 51.71 -40.68 12.73
N ILE A 368 51.84 -39.36 12.82
CA ILE A 368 53.13 -38.66 12.70
C ILE A 368 54.11 -39.12 13.78
N ARG A 369 53.68 -39.21 15.05
CA ARG A 369 54.55 -39.68 16.16
C ARG A 369 55.05 -41.10 16.00
N ARG A 370 54.25 -42.01 15.42
CA ARG A 370 54.70 -43.38 15.13
C ARG A 370 55.75 -43.42 14.03
N ILE A 371 55.63 -42.55 13.03
CA ILE A 371 56.59 -42.45 11.94
C ILE A 371 57.91 -41.85 12.45
N THR A 372 57.86 -40.78 13.25
CA THR A 372 59.08 -40.20 13.84
C THR A 372 59.75 -41.13 14.85
N SER A 373 58.99 -41.84 15.71
CA SER A 373 59.61 -42.80 16.64
C SER A 373 60.17 -44.05 15.96
N SER A 374 59.75 -44.36 14.73
CA SER A 374 60.29 -45.47 13.94
C SER A 374 61.55 -45.08 13.15
N CYS A 375 61.87 -43.78 13.04
CA CYS A 375 63.11 -43.29 12.44
C CYS A 375 64.26 -43.16 13.45
N ASP A 376 63.96 -43.24 14.75
CA ASP A 376 64.94 -43.12 15.85
C ASP A 376 65.41 -44.47 16.41
N VAL A 377 65.18 -45.58 15.69
CA VAL A 377 65.66 -46.94 16.05
C VAL A 377 66.65 -47.47 15.02
#